data_AF-A0A344PF81-F1
#
_entry.id   AF-A0A344PF81-F1
#
_cell.length_a   1.000
_cell.length_b   1.000
_cell.length_c   1.000
_cell.angle_alpha   90.00
_cell.angle_beta   90.00
_cell.angle_gamma   90.00
#
_symmetry.space_group_name_H-M   'P 1'
#
loop_
_entity.id
_entity.type
_entity.pdbx_description
1 polymer ?
#
loop_
_entity_poly.entity_id
_entity_poly.type
_entity_poly.pdbx_seq_one_letter_code
_entity_poly.pdbx_strand_id
1 'polypeptide(L)'
;MSSRSLATLQRFVNNKLIESVEQVHMKENLKKLFVGDTVKVGISVEEGNKERVQFYEGIILAKSKSCINFTISVRKVFQGIGVERAFLVNSPKFVSVEVLKSARVSKSKLYYLRNIIGKAGRLKQSFKKR
;
A
#
# COMPACT_ATOMS: atom_id res chain seq x y z
N MET A 1 -9.21 -10.56 42.25
CA MET A 1 -8.49 -9.93 41.12
C MET A 1 -9.53 -9.28 40.22
N SER A 2 -9.43 -7.97 39.99
CA SER A 2 -10.45 -7.19 39.28
C SER A 2 -10.75 -7.77 37.90
N SER A 3 -12.03 -7.89 37.52
CA SER A 3 -12.47 -8.37 36.20
C SER A 3 -11.78 -7.64 35.02
N ARG A 4 -11.30 -6.41 35.23
CA ARG A 4 -10.49 -5.66 34.26
C ARG A 4 -9.11 -6.25 33.98
N SER A 5 -8.45 -6.90 34.96
CA SER A 5 -7.11 -7.46 34.76
C SER A 5 -7.15 -8.74 33.93
N LEU A 6 -8.18 -9.59 34.14
CA LEU A 6 -8.40 -10.80 33.34
C LEU A 6 -8.77 -10.47 31.90
N ALA A 7 -9.64 -9.48 31.67
CA ALA A 7 -9.97 -9.03 30.32
C ALA A 7 -8.76 -8.44 29.56
N THR A 8 -7.86 -7.76 30.28
CA THR A 8 -6.63 -7.22 29.69
C THR A 8 -5.64 -8.32 29.31
N LEU A 9 -5.47 -9.33 30.17
CA LEU A 9 -4.67 -10.52 29.88
C LEU A 9 -5.26 -11.32 28.71
N GLN A 10 -6.57 -11.53 28.70
CA GLN A 10 -7.27 -12.18 27.58
C GLN A 10 -7.02 -11.45 26.27
N ARG A 11 -7.12 -10.12 26.26
CA ARG A 11 -6.88 -9.28 25.08
C ARG A 11 -5.42 -9.35 24.64
N PHE A 12 -4.47 -9.37 25.57
CA PHE A 12 -3.05 -9.52 25.27
C PHE A 12 -2.75 -10.87 24.62
N VAL A 13 -3.27 -11.96 25.18
CA VAL A 13 -3.11 -13.32 24.63
C VAL A 13 -3.76 -13.42 23.25
N ASN A 14 -4.96 -12.89 23.08
CA ASN A 14 -5.66 -12.88 21.78
C ASN A 14 -4.87 -12.10 20.73
N ASN A 15 -4.33 -10.92 21.07
CA ASN A 15 -3.48 -10.16 20.15
C ASN A 15 -2.23 -10.96 19.75
N LYS A 16 -1.59 -11.64 20.70
CA LYS A 16 -0.38 -12.46 20.43
C LYS A 16 -0.68 -13.65 19.51
N LEU A 17 -1.84 -14.29 19.67
CA LEU A 17 -2.29 -15.35 18.78
C LEU A 17 -2.56 -14.81 17.38
N ILE A 18 -3.24 -13.67 17.25
CA ILE A 18 -3.51 -13.02 15.97
C ILE A 18 -2.19 -12.67 15.27
N GLU A 19 -1.24 -12.06 15.99
CA GLU A 19 0.08 -11.72 15.45
C GLU A 19 0.82 -12.95 14.90
N SER A 20 0.76 -14.09 15.62
CA SER A 20 1.39 -15.33 15.17
C SER A 20 0.82 -15.85 13.84
N VAL A 21 -0.49 -15.69 13.63
CA VAL A 21 -1.16 -16.07 12.37
C VAL A 21 -0.83 -15.07 11.27
N GLU A 22 -0.84 -13.77 11.58
CA GLU A 22 -0.55 -12.72 10.60
C GLU A 22 0.88 -12.80 10.07
N GLN A 23 1.85 -13.17 10.92
CA GLN A 23 3.26 -13.31 10.53
C GLN A 23 3.48 -14.33 9.41
N VAL A 24 2.75 -15.45 9.41
CA VAL A 24 2.84 -16.50 8.37
C VAL A 24 2.53 -15.97 6.97
N HIS A 25 1.69 -14.93 6.89
CA HIS A 25 1.23 -14.36 5.63
C HIS A 25 1.87 -13.00 5.30
N MET A 26 2.85 -12.55 6.07
CA MET A 26 3.59 -11.34 5.72
C MET A 26 4.61 -11.62 4.63
N LYS A 27 4.69 -10.72 3.64
CA LYS A 27 5.79 -10.79 2.66
C LYS A 27 7.08 -10.30 3.30
N GLU A 28 8.09 -11.14 3.24
CA GLU A 28 9.45 -10.79 3.62
C GLU A 28 10.07 -9.86 2.58
N ASN A 29 11.02 -9.00 2.99
CA ASN A 29 11.83 -8.16 2.10
C ASN A 29 11.10 -7.12 1.24
N LEU A 30 9.93 -6.63 1.68
CA LEU A 30 9.28 -5.49 1.03
C LEU A 30 10.11 -4.21 1.20
N LYS A 31 10.45 -3.55 0.08
CA LYS A 31 11.00 -2.18 0.11
C LYS A 31 10.05 -1.25 0.85
N LYS A 32 10.60 -0.31 1.62
CA LYS A 32 9.80 0.71 2.30
C LYS A 32 9.06 1.57 1.26
N LEU A 33 7.73 1.53 1.31
CA LEU A 33 6.86 2.34 0.47
C LEU A 33 6.44 3.59 1.22
N PHE A 34 6.47 4.75 0.56
CA PHE A 34 6.05 6.02 1.12
C PHE A 34 4.96 6.68 0.28
N VAL A 35 4.17 7.52 0.95
CA VAL A 35 3.21 8.38 0.27
C VAL A 35 3.97 9.40 -0.59
N GLY A 36 3.52 9.58 -1.83
CA GLY A 36 4.23 10.38 -2.83
C GLY A 36 5.24 9.59 -3.67
N ASP A 37 5.44 8.30 -3.41
CA ASP A 37 6.22 7.45 -4.31
C ASP A 37 5.40 7.11 -5.55
N THR A 38 6.02 7.24 -6.73
CA THR A 38 5.56 6.61 -7.97
C THR A 38 6.07 5.18 -7.99
N VAL A 39 5.13 4.24 -8.04
CA VAL A 39 5.41 2.81 -7.99
C VAL A 39 4.86 2.10 -9.21
N LYS A 40 5.56 1.04 -9.63
CA LYS A 40 5.08 0.05 -10.58
C LYS A 40 4.73 -1.22 -9.80
N VAL A 41 3.44 -1.51 -9.71
CA VAL A 41 2.91 -2.67 -8.99
C VAL A 41 2.58 -3.78 -9.98
N GLY A 42 3.11 -4.97 -9.77
CA GLY A 42 2.71 -6.18 -10.51
C GLY A 42 1.61 -6.93 -9.76
N ILE A 43 0.48 -7.20 -10.43
CA ILE A 43 -0.59 -8.08 -9.92
C ILE A 43 -0.69 -9.32 -10.81
N SER A 44 -0.82 -10.51 -10.21
CA SER A 44 -1.23 -11.71 -10.96
C SER A 44 -2.73 -11.64 -11.27
N VAL A 45 -3.06 -11.76 -12.55
CA VAL A 45 -4.42 -11.77 -13.07
C VAL A 45 -4.63 -13.10 -13.81
N GLU A 46 -5.71 -13.78 -13.44
CA GLU A 46 -6.16 -15.02 -14.08
C GLU A 46 -7.12 -14.67 -15.22
N GLU A 47 -6.83 -15.17 -16.42
CA GLU A 47 -7.68 -15.04 -17.61
C GLU A 47 -8.01 -16.44 -18.12
N GLY A 48 -9.10 -17.01 -17.62
CA GLY A 48 -9.46 -18.41 -17.86
C GLY A 48 -8.45 -19.35 -17.22
N ASN A 49 -7.71 -20.11 -18.03
CA ASN A 49 -6.71 -21.08 -17.56
C ASN A 49 -5.27 -20.55 -17.58
N LYS A 50 -5.04 -19.27 -17.89
CA LYS A 50 -3.71 -18.67 -17.96
C LYS A 50 -3.55 -17.59 -16.90
N GLU A 51 -2.37 -17.52 -16.30
CA GLU A 51 -1.98 -16.44 -15.39
C GLU A 51 -1.01 -15.48 -16.08
N ARG A 52 -1.22 -14.18 -15.89
CA ARG A 52 -0.29 -13.14 -16.33
C ARG A 52 -0.08 -12.08 -15.26
N VAL A 53 1.11 -11.47 -15.26
CA VAL A 53 1.39 -10.32 -14.39
C VAL A 53 0.98 -9.03 -15.10
N GLN A 54 -0.04 -8.35 -14.58
CA GLN A 54 -0.43 -7.02 -15.04
C GLN A 54 0.26 -5.95 -14.20
N PHE A 55 0.90 -4.98 -14.86
CA PHE A 55 1.52 -3.85 -14.19
C PHE A 55 0.57 -2.66 -14.06
N TYR A 56 0.58 -2.04 -12.89
CA TYR A 56 -0.10 -0.79 -12.60
C TYR A 56 0.92 0.23 -12.07
N GLU A 57 1.15 1.26 -12.86
CA GLU A 57 2.06 2.35 -12.49
C GLU A 57 1.28 3.60 -12.06
N GLY A 58 1.63 4.16 -10.91
CA GLY A 58 1.03 5.38 -10.42
C GLY A 58 1.60 5.85 -9.09
N ILE A 59 1.03 6.91 -8.54
CA ILE A 59 1.50 7.52 -7.29
C ILE A 59 0.75 6.97 -6.08
N ILE A 60 1.47 6.64 -5.01
CA ILE A 60 0.88 6.28 -3.72
C ILE A 60 0.26 7.54 -3.11
N LEU A 61 -1.07 7.60 -3.08
CA LEU A 61 -1.81 8.67 -2.41
C LEU A 61 -1.84 8.50 -0.91
N ALA A 62 -1.98 7.26 -0.46
CA ALA A 62 -2.18 6.94 0.93
C ALA A 62 -1.69 5.52 1.23
N LYS A 63 -1.27 5.35 2.48
CA LYS A 63 -1.04 4.06 3.13
C LYS A 63 -2.09 3.92 4.23
N SER A 64 -2.60 2.72 4.43
CA SER A 64 -3.57 2.45 5.48
C SER A 64 -3.31 1.10 6.12
N LYS A 65 -3.76 0.98 7.38
CA LYS A 65 -3.64 -0.20 8.23
C LYS A 65 -2.18 -0.63 8.44
N SER A 66 -2.00 -1.68 9.22
CA SER A 66 -0.70 -2.29 9.54
C SER A 66 -0.80 -3.81 9.37
N CYS A 67 0.34 -4.49 9.51
CA CYS A 67 0.45 -5.95 9.50
C CYS A 67 -0.12 -6.57 8.21
N ILE A 68 -0.88 -7.66 8.30
CA ILE A 68 -1.42 -8.37 7.14
C ILE A 68 -2.31 -7.47 6.26
N ASN A 69 -2.99 -6.52 6.89
CA ASN A 69 -3.94 -5.62 6.26
C ASN A 69 -3.29 -4.40 5.57
N PHE A 70 -1.95 -4.33 5.55
CA PHE A 70 -1.22 -3.20 4.99
C PHE A 70 -1.60 -2.94 3.52
N THR A 71 -2.19 -1.77 3.28
CA THR A 71 -2.77 -1.39 1.99
C THR A 71 -2.14 -0.10 1.48
N ILE A 72 -1.88 -0.05 0.17
CA ILE A 72 -1.49 1.17 -0.55
C ILE A 72 -2.58 1.57 -1.54
N SER A 73 -2.89 2.86 -1.63
CA SER A 73 -3.79 3.41 -2.64
C SER A 73 -2.99 4.11 -3.71
N VAL A 74 -3.00 3.59 -4.93
CA VAL A 74 -2.19 4.09 -6.06
C VAL A 74 -3.09 4.75 -7.10
N ARG A 75 -2.80 6.01 -7.44
CA ARG A 75 -3.53 6.81 -8.42
C ARG A 75 -2.70 6.97 -9.70
N LYS A 76 -3.36 6.85 -10.85
CA LYS A 76 -2.81 7.25 -12.14
C LYS A 76 -3.88 7.95 -12.97
N VAL A 77 -3.47 8.72 -13.96
CA VAL A 77 -4.37 9.20 -15.01
C VAL A 77 -4.16 8.29 -16.22
N PHE A 78 -5.22 7.63 -16.67
CA PHE A 78 -5.20 6.75 -17.82
C PHE A 78 -6.22 7.23 -18.83
N GLN A 79 -5.78 7.57 -20.04
CA GLN A 79 -6.64 8.09 -21.12
C GLN A 79 -7.53 9.26 -20.66
N GLY A 80 -6.95 10.19 -19.90
CA GLY A 80 -7.67 11.36 -19.36
C GLY A 80 -8.54 11.09 -18.12
N ILE A 81 -8.74 9.83 -17.74
CA ILE A 81 -9.55 9.45 -16.59
C ILE A 81 -8.66 9.15 -15.39
N GLY A 82 -8.98 9.74 -14.24
CA GLY A 82 -8.30 9.45 -12.98
C GLY A 82 -8.70 8.08 -12.44
N VAL A 83 -7.78 7.13 -12.42
CA VAL A 83 -8.00 5.77 -11.91
C VAL A 83 -7.26 5.61 -10.59
N GLU A 84 -7.95 5.04 -9.60
CA GLU A 84 -7.38 4.68 -8.31
C GLU A 84 -7.60 3.20 -8.05
N ARG A 85 -6.57 2.54 -7.52
CA ARG A 85 -6.66 1.15 -7.06
C ARG A 85 -6.02 1.02 -5.69
N ALA A 86 -6.69 0.28 -4.81
CA ALA A 86 -6.14 -0.11 -3.52
C ALA A 86 -5.53 -1.51 -3.64
N PHE A 87 -4.31 -1.68 -3.14
CA PHE A 87 -3.57 -2.93 -3.20
C PHE A 87 -3.25 -3.39 -1.79
N LEU A 88 -3.66 -4.61 -1.46
CA LEU A 88 -3.22 -5.30 -0.26
C LEU A 88 -1.83 -5.86 -0.52
N VAL A 89 -0.81 -5.32 0.13
CA VAL A 89 0.59 -5.59 -0.22
C VAL A 89 0.97 -7.05 0.09
N ASN A 90 0.41 -7.61 1.15
CA ASN A 90 0.64 -9.01 1.55
C ASN A 90 -0.27 -10.00 0.82
N SER A 91 -1.07 -9.56 -0.16
CA SER A 91 -1.91 -10.48 -0.93
C SER A 91 -1.05 -11.44 -1.77
N PRO A 92 -1.46 -12.71 -1.95
CA PRO A 92 -0.82 -13.62 -2.90
C PRO A 92 -0.84 -13.09 -4.34
N LYS A 93 -1.89 -12.34 -4.71
CA LYS A 93 -2.03 -11.72 -6.04
C LYS A 93 -1.06 -10.56 -6.24
N PHE A 94 -0.51 -9.97 -5.18
CA PHE A 94 0.48 -8.91 -5.27
C PHE A 94 1.84 -9.53 -5.58
N VAL A 95 2.33 -9.44 -6.81
CA VAL A 95 3.56 -10.13 -7.23
C VAL A 95 4.78 -9.31 -6.85
N SER A 96 4.81 -8.03 -7.23
CA SER A 96 5.98 -7.18 -7.04
C SER A 96 5.62 -5.70 -6.91
N VAL A 97 6.54 -4.94 -6.31
CA VAL A 97 6.47 -3.48 -6.27
C VAL A 97 7.85 -2.89 -6.47
N GLU A 98 7.94 -2.00 -7.44
CA GLU A 98 9.13 -1.23 -7.74
C GLU A 98 8.86 0.25 -7.50
N VAL A 99 9.73 0.93 -6.75
CA VAL A 99 9.69 2.39 -6.58
C VAL A 99 10.49 3.02 -7.71
N LEU A 100 9.80 3.71 -8.63
CA LEU A 100 10.42 4.37 -9.78
C LEU A 100 10.94 5.76 -9.41
N LYS A 101 10.16 6.49 -8.59
CA LYS A 101 10.47 7.86 -8.19
C LYS A 101 9.84 8.17 -6.84
N SER A 102 10.54 8.94 -6.02
CA SER A 102 9.98 9.49 -4.78
C SER A 102 9.73 10.98 -4.91
N ALA A 103 8.64 11.47 -4.33
CA ALA A 103 8.34 12.90 -4.26
C ALA A 103 8.48 13.46 -2.85
N ARG A 104 8.86 14.73 -2.75
CA ARG A 104 8.83 15.47 -1.48
C ARG A 104 7.40 15.88 -1.20
N VAL A 105 6.80 15.27 -0.18
CA VAL A 105 5.45 15.57 0.29
C VAL A 105 5.44 15.88 1.78
N SER A 106 4.53 16.75 2.20
CA SER A 106 4.31 17.11 3.62
C SER A 106 3.08 16.42 4.21
N LYS A 107 2.10 16.05 3.38
CA LYS A 107 0.87 15.41 3.84
C LYS A 107 1.00 13.89 3.88
N SER A 108 0.40 13.28 4.88
CA SER A 108 0.30 11.81 5.03
C SER A 108 -0.67 11.17 4.02
N LYS A 109 -1.59 11.96 3.44
CA LYS A 109 -2.51 11.54 2.38
C LYS A 109 -2.61 12.62 1.32
N LEU A 110 -2.53 12.24 0.04
CA LEU A 110 -2.49 13.16 -1.11
C LEU A 110 -3.83 13.24 -1.85
N TYR A 111 -4.96 13.07 -1.16
CA TYR A 111 -6.28 13.08 -1.80
C TYR A 111 -6.62 14.37 -2.55
N TYR A 112 -5.95 15.47 -2.23
CA TYR A 112 -6.07 16.72 -2.98
C TYR A 112 -5.67 16.57 -4.46
N LEU A 113 -4.81 15.60 -4.80
CA LEU A 113 -4.44 15.28 -6.20
C LEU A 113 -5.60 14.72 -7.04
N ARG A 114 -6.75 14.44 -6.43
CA ARG A 114 -7.97 14.05 -7.16
C ARG A 114 -8.56 15.19 -7.96
N ASN A 115 -8.50 16.40 -7.40
CA ASN A 115 -9.17 17.58 -7.94
C ASN A 115 -8.20 18.48 -8.72
N ILE A 116 -6.90 18.19 -8.69
CA ILE A 116 -5.88 18.97 -9.37
C ILE A 116 -5.50 18.30 -10.69
N ILE A 117 -5.54 19.08 -11.77
CA ILE A 117 -5.24 18.64 -13.12
C ILE A 117 -4.00 19.37 -13.66
N GLY A 118 -3.25 18.71 -14.54
CA GLY A 118 -2.16 19.33 -15.28
C GLY A 118 -0.92 19.64 -14.42
N LYS A 119 -0.30 20.79 -14.68
CA LYS A 119 1.00 21.18 -14.07
C LYS A 119 0.91 21.32 -12.54
N ALA A 120 -0.23 21.79 -12.03
CA ALA A 120 -0.43 22.00 -10.59
C ALA A 120 -0.41 20.70 -9.78
N GLY A 121 -0.73 19.55 -10.40
CA GLY A 121 -0.71 18.25 -9.74
C GLY A 121 0.68 17.60 -9.68
N ARG A 122 1.69 18.20 -10.32
CA ARG A 122 3.04 17.63 -10.38
C ARG A 122 3.76 17.83 -9.05
N LEU A 123 4.14 16.73 -8.42
CA LEU A 123 4.93 16.77 -7.20
C LEU A 123 6.42 16.94 -7.48
N LYS A 124 7.09 17.69 -6.61
CA LYS A 124 8.55 17.88 -6.67
C LYS A 124 9.26 16.58 -6.32
N GLN A 125 10.17 16.15 -7.19
CA GLN A 125 10.99 14.95 -6.96
C GLN A 125 11.90 15.11 -5.74
N SER A 126 12.06 14.03 -4.98
CA SER A 126 13.05 13.92 -3.92
C SER A 126 14.17 12.99 -4.38
N PHE A 127 15.41 13.45 -4.26
CA PHE A 127 16.61 12.65 -4.54
C PHE A 127 17.26 12.07 -3.28
N LYS A 128 16.71 12.39 -2.09
CA LYS A 128 17.21 11.83 -0.83
C LYS A 128 16.79 10.37 -0.73
N LYS A 129 17.75 9.47 -0.56
CA LYS A 129 17.49 8.06 -0.27
C LYS A 129 16.78 7.96 1.09
N ARG A 130 15.60 7.33 1.12
CA ARG A 130 14.76 7.12 2.32
C ARG A 130 14.79 5.68 2.77
#